data_AF-T1WNU8-F1
#
_entry.id   AF-T1WNU8-F1
#
_cell.length_a   1.000
_cell.length_b   1.000
_cell.length_c   1.000
_cell.angle_alpha   90.00
_cell.angle_beta   90.00
_cell.angle_gamma   90.00
#
_symmetry.space_group_name_H-M   'P 1'
#
loop_
_entity.id
_entity.type
_entity.pdbx_description
1 polymer ?
#
loop_
_entity_poly.entity_id
_entity_poly.type
_entity_poly.pdbx_seq_one_letter_code
_entity_poly.pdbx_strand_id
1 'polypeptide(L)'
;LKLCSFCLASDINDLKARMGRIIVAYNHAGVPVTAADLKANGAMAALLKDALKPNLVQTLEGTPAFIHGGPFANIAHGCNSLIATRMAMHFADYVVTEGGFGADLGAEKFLDIKCRMANLKPDAVIIVATVRALKYNGGVAKADLGEENLVALKAGLPNLLKHVENITQVFKLPAVVAINEFPLDTQAELDLVKEECKKLGVNVAISQVWAKGGEGGAELAKEVIRLIDESEGKFEYCYDLDIPIKEKIEAIATRIYGADGVDFAPAALKEMANLTALGFDKVPICMAKTQY
;
A
#
# COMPACT_ATOMS: atom_id res chain seq x y z
N LEU A 1 6.17 -16.35 1.81
CA LEU A 1 6.08 -16.84 0.41
C LEU A 1 4.67 -17.34 0.05
N LYS A 2 4.17 -18.45 0.63
CA LYS A 2 2.84 -19.01 0.30
C LYS A 2 1.68 -18.00 0.37
N LEU A 3 1.62 -17.22 1.46
CA LEU A 3 0.58 -16.20 1.64
C LEU A 3 0.66 -15.05 0.62
N CYS A 4 1.87 -14.68 0.18
CA CYS A 4 2.05 -13.67 -0.86
C CYS A 4 1.55 -14.19 -2.22
N SER A 5 1.91 -15.42 -2.58
CA SER A 5 1.41 -16.08 -3.79
C SER A 5 -0.11 -16.23 -3.77
N PHE A 6 -0.70 -16.54 -2.60
CA PHE A 6 -2.14 -16.58 -2.41
C PHE A 6 -2.82 -15.22 -2.66
N CYS A 7 -2.25 -14.14 -2.13
CA CYS A 7 -2.83 -12.81 -2.28
C CYS A 7 -2.65 -12.21 -3.68
N LEU A 8 -1.70 -12.71 -4.49
CA LEU A 8 -1.44 -12.21 -5.85
C LEU A 8 -1.94 -13.14 -6.96
N ALA A 9 -2.49 -14.31 -6.63
CA ALA A 9 -3.01 -15.22 -7.64
C ALA A 9 -4.31 -14.70 -8.27
N SER A 10 -4.48 -14.88 -9.58
CA SER A 10 -5.74 -14.57 -10.27
C SER A 10 -6.80 -15.68 -10.13
N ASP A 11 -6.34 -16.92 -9.98
CA ASP A 11 -7.17 -18.12 -9.92
C ASP A 11 -6.33 -19.31 -9.40
N ILE A 12 -6.94 -20.50 -9.31
CA ILE A 12 -6.28 -21.71 -8.76
C ILE A 12 -5.12 -22.21 -9.63
N ASN A 13 -5.18 -22.00 -10.95
CA ASN A 13 -4.10 -22.42 -11.86
C ASN A 13 -2.91 -21.48 -11.73
N ASP A 14 -3.14 -20.16 -11.67
CA ASP A 14 -2.09 -19.19 -11.38
C ASP A 14 -1.49 -19.41 -9.98
N LEU A 15 -2.31 -19.69 -8.97
CA LEU A 15 -1.82 -20.04 -7.63
C LEU A 15 -0.88 -21.26 -7.69
N LYS A 16 -1.29 -22.34 -8.35
CA LYS A 16 -0.48 -23.56 -8.51
C LYS A 16 0.84 -23.26 -9.24
N ALA A 17 0.80 -22.43 -10.28
CA ALA A 17 1.99 -22.03 -11.03
C ALA A 17 2.96 -21.19 -10.18
N ARG A 18 2.44 -20.18 -9.45
CA ARG A 18 3.22 -19.37 -8.50
C ARG A 18 3.85 -20.21 -7.40
N MET A 19 3.10 -21.15 -6.84
CA MET A 19 3.62 -22.07 -5.83
C MET A 19 4.73 -22.95 -6.39
N GLY A 20 4.64 -23.36 -7.66
CA GLY A 20 5.69 -24.11 -8.34
C GLY A 20 6.99 -23.33 -8.52
N ARG A 21 6.91 -22.01 -8.76
CA ARG A 21 8.08 -21.12 -8.94
C ARG A 21 8.81 -20.75 -7.65
N ILE A 22 8.32 -21.17 -6.48
CA ILE A 22 9.00 -20.90 -5.20
C ILE A 22 10.35 -21.64 -5.20
N ILE A 23 11.44 -20.89 -5.14
CA ILE A 23 12.78 -21.43 -4.86
C ILE A 23 12.83 -21.80 -3.37
N VAL A 24 13.18 -23.05 -3.07
CA VAL A 24 13.23 -23.59 -1.71
C VAL A 24 14.64 -23.94 -1.25
N ALA A 25 15.56 -24.15 -2.19
CA ALA A 25 16.95 -24.47 -1.92
C ALA A 25 17.82 -24.14 -3.14
N TYR A 26 19.13 -24.29 -2.97
CA TYR A 26 20.11 -24.33 -4.06
C TYR A 26 20.89 -25.63 -3.94
N ASN A 27 21.19 -26.27 -5.08
CA ASN A 27 22.02 -27.48 -5.06
C ASN A 27 23.52 -27.12 -4.87
N HIS A 28 24.39 -28.13 -4.77
CA HIS A 28 25.85 -27.91 -4.60
C HIS A 28 26.50 -27.13 -5.75
N ALA A 29 25.88 -27.10 -6.94
CA ALA A 29 26.33 -26.31 -8.09
C ALA A 29 25.75 -24.89 -8.11
N GLY A 30 24.97 -24.50 -7.09
CA GLY A 30 24.34 -23.17 -6.99
C GLY A 30 23.09 -23.00 -7.85
N VAL A 31 22.55 -24.07 -8.44
CA VAL A 31 21.33 -24.00 -9.26
C VAL A 31 20.10 -23.99 -8.35
N PRO A 32 19.12 -23.09 -8.57
CA PRO A 32 17.90 -23.05 -7.79
C PRO A 32 17.09 -24.35 -7.88
N VAL A 33 16.60 -24.83 -6.73
CA VAL A 33 15.63 -25.92 -6.63
C VAL A 33 14.28 -25.33 -6.27
N THR A 34 13.27 -25.63 -7.07
CA THR A 34 11.92 -25.10 -6.92
C THR A 34 10.97 -26.09 -6.24
N ALA A 35 9.84 -25.62 -5.74
CA ALA A 35 8.79 -26.49 -5.23
C ALA A 35 8.16 -27.39 -6.31
N ALA A 36 8.25 -27.01 -7.60
CA ALA A 36 7.85 -27.86 -8.71
C ALA A 36 8.80 -29.06 -8.89
N ASP A 37 10.11 -28.88 -8.69
CA ASP A 37 11.09 -29.98 -8.74
C ASP A 37 10.82 -31.03 -7.66
N LEU A 38 10.28 -30.60 -6.53
CA LEU A 38 9.80 -31.46 -5.44
C LEU A 38 8.38 -32.00 -5.65
N LYS A 39 7.74 -31.72 -6.79
CA LYS A 39 6.36 -32.10 -7.12
C LYS A 39 5.32 -31.64 -6.08
N ALA A 40 5.60 -30.58 -5.34
CA ALA A 40 4.79 -30.14 -4.20
C ALA A 40 3.65 -29.18 -4.59
N ASN A 41 3.74 -28.49 -5.73
CA ASN A 41 2.81 -27.43 -6.11
C ASN A 41 1.36 -27.88 -6.32
N GLY A 42 1.14 -29.12 -6.80
CA GLY A 42 -0.21 -29.69 -6.91
C GLY A 42 -0.86 -29.89 -5.54
N ALA A 43 -0.15 -30.52 -4.60
CA ALA A 43 -0.64 -30.74 -3.24
C ALA A 43 -0.87 -29.42 -2.49
N MET A 44 0.02 -28.43 -2.65
CA MET A 44 -0.17 -27.10 -2.08
C MET A 44 -1.42 -26.40 -2.61
N ALA A 45 -1.67 -26.46 -3.92
CA ALA A 45 -2.88 -25.87 -4.50
C ALA A 45 -4.15 -26.59 -4.02
N ALA A 46 -4.12 -27.92 -3.89
CA ALA A 46 -5.26 -28.70 -3.40
C ALA A 46 -5.65 -28.31 -1.96
N LEU A 47 -4.66 -28.14 -1.07
CA LEU A 47 -4.89 -27.68 0.31
C LEU A 47 -5.48 -26.27 0.39
N LEU A 48 -5.25 -25.44 -0.63
CA LEU A 48 -5.72 -24.05 -0.67
C LEU A 48 -6.97 -23.86 -1.53
N LYS A 49 -7.56 -24.92 -2.09
CA LYS A 49 -8.70 -24.85 -3.02
C LYS A 49 -9.87 -24.05 -2.45
N ASP A 50 -10.30 -24.39 -1.23
CA ASP A 50 -11.42 -23.70 -0.59
C ASP A 50 -10.98 -22.39 0.05
N ALA A 51 -9.77 -22.35 0.59
CA ALA A 51 -9.19 -21.14 1.17
C ALA A 51 -9.11 -20.00 0.15
N LEU A 52 -8.96 -20.27 -1.15
CA LEU A 52 -8.84 -19.26 -2.21
C LEU A 52 -10.14 -18.49 -2.49
N LYS A 53 -11.28 -18.94 -1.94
CA LYS A 53 -12.59 -18.30 -2.12
C LYS A 53 -12.73 -17.13 -1.15
N PRO A 54 -12.98 -15.89 -1.62
CA PRO A 54 -13.20 -14.73 -0.75
C PRO A 54 -14.32 -14.96 0.28
N ASN A 55 -14.09 -14.52 1.53
CA ASN A 55 -15.08 -14.60 2.60
C ASN A 55 -15.94 -13.34 2.60
N LEU A 56 -17.23 -13.48 2.30
CA LEU A 56 -18.21 -12.40 2.40
C LEU A 56 -18.70 -12.26 3.84
N VAL A 57 -18.61 -11.04 4.35
CA VAL A 57 -19.18 -10.59 5.63
C VAL A 57 -19.86 -9.23 5.41
N GLN A 58 -20.25 -8.55 6.49
CA GLN A 58 -20.85 -7.22 6.42
C GLN A 58 -20.31 -6.29 7.51
N THR A 59 -20.37 -4.99 7.27
CA THR A 59 -20.16 -3.95 8.30
C THR A 59 -21.33 -3.90 9.28
N LEU A 60 -21.24 -3.07 10.32
CA LEU A 60 -22.34 -2.84 11.27
C LEU A 60 -23.61 -2.26 10.62
N GLU A 61 -23.47 -1.64 9.45
CA GLU A 61 -24.57 -1.01 8.69
C GLU A 61 -25.02 -1.88 7.49
N GLY A 62 -24.56 -3.12 7.42
CA GLY A 62 -24.98 -4.05 6.36
C GLY A 62 -24.24 -3.89 5.03
N THR A 63 -23.22 -3.04 4.94
CA THR A 63 -22.38 -2.91 3.74
C THR A 63 -21.62 -4.22 3.50
N PRO A 64 -21.70 -4.83 2.30
CA PRO A 64 -20.94 -6.03 1.97
C PRO A 64 -19.42 -5.80 2.09
N ALA A 65 -18.72 -6.72 2.72
CA ALA A 65 -17.27 -6.64 2.89
C ALA A 65 -16.60 -7.99 2.64
N PHE A 66 -15.50 -7.99 1.89
CA PHE A 66 -14.65 -9.18 1.72
C PHE A 66 -13.45 -9.12 2.66
N ILE A 67 -13.25 -10.19 3.45
CA ILE A 67 -12.04 -10.38 4.27
C ILE A 67 -11.26 -11.57 3.73
N HIS A 68 -10.13 -11.32 3.07
CA HIS A 68 -9.39 -12.39 2.39
C HIS A 68 -7.91 -12.08 2.17
N GLY A 69 -7.04 -12.93 2.70
CA GLY A 69 -5.59 -12.71 2.69
C GLY A 69 -5.12 -11.73 3.77
N GLY A 70 -3.81 -11.60 3.93
CA GLY A 70 -3.20 -10.74 4.94
C GLY A 70 -1.68 -10.92 5.04
N PRO A 71 -0.92 -10.68 3.97
CA PRO A 71 0.53 -10.78 4.01
C PRO A 71 1.13 -9.61 4.80
N PHE A 72 2.35 -9.77 5.31
CA PHE A 72 3.08 -8.64 5.89
C PHE A 72 3.28 -7.50 4.88
N ALA A 73 3.41 -6.27 5.39
CA ALA A 73 3.65 -5.08 4.61
C ALA A 73 5.14 -4.66 4.57
N ASN A 74 6.06 -5.44 5.16
CA ASN A 74 7.51 -5.26 5.02
C ASN A 74 8.11 -6.24 3.98
N ILE A 75 8.18 -7.53 4.30
CA ILE A 75 8.72 -8.60 3.44
C ILE A 75 7.73 -9.09 2.37
N ALA A 76 6.56 -8.46 2.29
CA ALA A 76 5.56 -8.66 1.25
C ALA A 76 4.77 -7.34 1.04
N HIS A 77 3.73 -7.38 0.20
CA HIS A 77 3.02 -6.20 -0.29
C HIS A 77 1.93 -5.65 0.63
N GLY A 78 1.55 -6.36 1.70
CA GLY A 78 0.64 -5.81 2.71
C GLY A 78 -0.81 -5.58 2.29
N CYS A 79 -1.32 -6.25 1.24
CA CYS A 79 -2.69 -6.06 0.76
C CYS A 79 -3.54 -7.33 0.90
N ASN A 80 -4.86 -7.15 0.94
CA ASN A 80 -5.81 -8.24 0.74
C ASN A 80 -5.65 -8.87 -0.66
N SER A 81 -6.24 -10.05 -0.85
CA SER A 81 -6.08 -10.81 -2.08
C SER A 81 -6.59 -10.08 -3.34
N LEU A 82 -5.95 -10.37 -4.46
CA LEU A 82 -6.36 -9.95 -5.79
C LEU A 82 -7.76 -10.49 -6.15
N ILE A 83 -8.05 -11.76 -5.87
CA ILE A 83 -9.35 -12.37 -6.18
C ILE A 83 -10.48 -11.63 -5.48
N ALA A 84 -10.34 -11.30 -4.20
CA ALA A 84 -11.36 -10.53 -3.47
C ALA A 84 -11.54 -9.13 -4.06
N THR A 85 -10.44 -8.47 -4.43
CA THR A 85 -10.48 -7.13 -5.04
C THR A 85 -11.21 -7.15 -6.38
N ARG A 86 -10.85 -8.08 -7.28
CA ARG A 86 -11.50 -8.24 -8.59
C ARG A 86 -12.96 -8.66 -8.47
N MET A 87 -13.26 -9.56 -7.53
CA MET A 87 -14.64 -9.98 -7.27
C MET A 87 -15.48 -8.79 -6.81
N ALA A 88 -14.99 -7.98 -5.87
CA ALA A 88 -15.68 -6.75 -5.45
C ALA A 88 -15.92 -5.80 -6.63
N MET A 89 -14.92 -5.57 -7.48
CA MET A 89 -15.02 -4.68 -8.64
C MET A 89 -16.03 -5.17 -9.69
N HIS A 90 -16.34 -6.46 -9.70
CA HIS A 90 -17.35 -7.00 -10.60
C HIS A 90 -18.78 -6.80 -10.10
N PHE A 91 -18.96 -6.67 -8.78
CA PHE A 91 -20.29 -6.64 -8.14
C PHE A 91 -20.67 -5.28 -7.54
N ALA A 92 -19.77 -4.30 -7.52
CA ALA A 92 -20.00 -2.98 -6.94
C ALA A 92 -19.46 -1.87 -7.84
N ASP A 93 -20.11 -0.70 -7.79
CA ASP A 93 -19.69 0.49 -8.52
C ASP A 93 -18.42 1.11 -7.91
N TYR A 94 -18.27 1.02 -6.58
CA TYR A 94 -17.10 1.50 -5.85
C TYR A 94 -16.54 0.39 -4.94
N VAL A 95 -15.22 0.24 -4.97
CA VAL A 95 -14.50 -0.73 -4.12
C VAL A 95 -13.44 0.01 -3.31
N VAL A 96 -13.64 0.04 -1.99
CA VAL A 96 -12.64 0.56 -1.05
C VAL A 96 -11.74 -0.57 -0.57
N THR A 97 -10.43 -0.37 -0.64
CA THR A 97 -9.41 -1.32 -0.18
C THR A 97 -8.23 -0.56 0.41
N GLU A 98 -7.29 -1.28 1.02
CA GLU A 98 -6.17 -0.70 1.78
C GLU A 98 -4.86 -1.48 1.57
N GLY A 99 -3.75 -0.82 1.89
CA GLY A 99 -2.43 -1.41 2.05
C GLY A 99 -1.90 -1.13 3.45
N GLY A 100 -1.29 -2.13 4.09
CA GLY A 100 -0.79 -2.00 5.46
C GLY A 100 0.40 -1.04 5.61
N PHE A 101 0.57 -0.46 6.81
CA PHE A 101 1.52 0.62 7.12
C PHE A 101 1.18 1.96 6.44
N GLY A 102 2.14 2.88 6.34
CA GLY A 102 1.99 4.16 5.66
C GLY A 102 2.06 4.05 4.14
N ALA A 103 1.82 5.17 3.45
CA ALA A 103 1.84 5.21 1.98
C ALA A 103 3.25 4.97 1.38
N ASP A 104 4.31 5.10 2.18
CA ASP A 104 5.68 4.75 1.82
C ASP A 104 5.90 3.23 1.64
N LEU A 105 5.09 2.39 2.29
CA LEU A 105 5.19 0.93 2.17
C LEU A 105 3.92 0.32 1.58
N GLY A 106 2.77 0.54 2.22
CA GLY A 106 1.51 -0.09 1.82
C GLY A 106 1.02 0.39 0.46
N ALA A 107 0.93 1.71 0.28
CA ALA A 107 0.46 2.28 -0.98
C ALA A 107 1.47 2.05 -2.11
N GLU A 108 2.77 2.30 -1.90
CA GLU A 108 3.82 2.00 -2.88
C GLU A 108 3.70 0.55 -3.38
N LYS A 109 3.62 -0.44 -2.48
CA LYS A 109 3.54 -1.86 -2.88
C LYS A 109 2.19 -2.23 -3.48
N PHE A 110 1.10 -1.60 -3.04
CA PHE A 110 -0.19 -1.78 -3.69
C PHE A 110 -0.11 -1.32 -5.16
N LEU A 111 0.49 -0.15 -5.41
CA LEU A 111 0.59 0.46 -6.74
C LEU A 111 1.64 -0.24 -7.61
N ASP A 112 2.88 -0.37 -7.15
CA ASP A 112 3.99 -0.91 -7.95
C ASP A 112 4.00 -2.43 -8.07
N ILE A 113 3.38 -3.17 -7.13
CA ILE A 113 3.32 -4.64 -7.15
C ILE A 113 1.93 -5.13 -7.50
N LYS A 114 0.92 -4.87 -6.65
CA LYS A 114 -0.42 -5.47 -6.81
C LYS A 114 -1.10 -4.96 -8.08
N CYS A 115 -1.19 -3.64 -8.27
CA CYS A 115 -1.80 -3.06 -9.47
C CYS A 115 -1.08 -3.47 -10.75
N ARG A 116 0.27 -3.48 -10.74
CA ARG A 116 1.09 -3.94 -11.88
C ARG A 116 0.81 -5.39 -12.26
N MET A 117 0.82 -6.31 -11.28
CA MET A 117 0.55 -7.73 -11.54
C MET A 117 -0.90 -8.03 -11.92
N ALA A 118 -1.82 -7.16 -11.51
CA ALA A 118 -3.25 -7.39 -11.66
C ALA A 118 -3.92 -6.54 -12.75
N ASN A 119 -3.17 -5.65 -13.40
CA ASN A 119 -3.69 -4.61 -14.29
C ASN A 119 -4.86 -3.83 -13.64
N LEU A 120 -4.68 -3.44 -12.37
CA LEU A 120 -5.63 -2.59 -11.66
C LEU A 120 -5.19 -1.13 -11.78
N LYS A 121 -6.16 -0.23 -11.91
CA LYS A 121 -5.96 1.22 -11.96
C LYS A 121 -6.82 1.83 -10.85
N PRO A 122 -6.23 2.35 -9.78
CA PRO A 122 -6.99 3.03 -8.74
C PRO A 122 -7.51 4.37 -9.25
N ASP A 123 -8.76 4.70 -8.92
CA ASP A 123 -9.39 5.93 -9.38
C ASP A 123 -9.17 7.11 -8.42
N ALA A 124 -8.99 6.83 -7.12
CA ALA A 124 -8.66 7.81 -6.09
C ALA A 124 -7.96 7.15 -4.89
N VAL A 125 -7.23 7.96 -4.10
CA VAL A 125 -6.53 7.52 -2.89
C VAL A 125 -6.95 8.35 -1.69
N ILE A 126 -7.27 7.68 -0.58
CA ILE A 126 -7.54 8.32 0.71
C ILE A 126 -6.30 8.18 1.59
N ILE A 127 -5.72 9.30 2.02
CA ILE A 127 -4.59 9.32 2.95
C ILE A 127 -5.12 9.68 4.33
N VAL A 128 -5.13 8.69 5.23
CA VAL A 128 -5.65 8.89 6.59
C VAL A 128 -4.57 9.47 7.50
N ALA A 129 -4.92 10.49 8.28
CA ALA A 129 -4.07 11.04 9.33
C ALA A 129 -4.89 11.44 10.57
N THR A 130 -4.19 11.76 11.66
CA THR A 130 -4.78 12.34 12.89
C THR A 130 -3.90 13.49 13.35
N VAL A 131 -4.50 14.52 13.95
CA VAL A 131 -3.75 15.65 14.51
C VAL A 131 -2.72 15.19 15.55
N ARG A 132 -3.10 14.22 16.38
CA ARG A 132 -2.22 13.60 17.38
C ARG A 132 -1.00 12.92 16.77
N ALA A 133 -1.16 12.15 15.69
CA ALA A 133 -0.02 11.52 15.00
C ALA A 133 0.91 12.56 14.38
N LEU A 134 0.36 13.66 13.84
CA LEU A 134 1.17 14.74 13.29
C LEU A 134 1.92 15.48 14.40
N LYS A 135 1.30 15.80 15.53
CA LYS A 135 1.99 16.34 16.71
C LYS A 135 3.12 15.43 17.20
N TYR A 136 2.91 14.12 17.19
CA TYR A 136 3.95 13.14 17.52
C TYR A 136 5.14 13.21 16.54
N ASN A 137 4.89 13.29 15.23
CA ASN A 137 5.93 13.52 14.23
C ASN A 137 6.66 14.85 14.43
N GLY A 138 5.97 15.85 14.99
CA GLY A 138 6.55 17.13 15.41
C GLY A 138 7.35 17.09 16.71
N GLY A 139 7.51 15.92 17.34
CA GLY A 139 8.33 15.71 18.53
C GLY A 139 7.58 15.67 19.86
N VAL A 140 6.24 15.74 19.87
CA VAL A 140 5.47 15.64 21.12
C VAL A 140 5.48 14.19 21.62
N ALA A 141 5.77 13.98 22.90
CA ALA A 141 5.74 12.66 23.49
C ALA A 141 4.32 12.08 23.48
N LYS A 142 4.21 10.75 23.39
CA LYS A 142 2.92 10.06 23.27
C LYS A 142 1.94 10.38 24.43
N ALA A 143 2.46 10.67 25.61
CA ALA A 143 1.66 11.02 26.79
C ALA A 143 1.02 12.41 26.69
N ASP A 144 1.57 13.31 25.89
CA ASP A 144 1.26 14.75 25.90
C ASP A 144 0.47 15.20 24.65
N LEU A 145 -0.08 14.24 23.89
CA LEU A 145 -0.78 14.52 22.62
C LEU A 145 -2.18 15.12 22.77
N GLY A 146 -2.69 15.26 24.00
CA GLY A 146 -4.04 15.76 24.28
C GLY A 146 -4.17 17.28 24.22
N GLU A 147 -3.07 18.01 24.42
CA GLU A 147 -3.08 19.47 24.44
C GLU A 147 -2.91 20.05 23.02
N GLU A 148 -3.54 21.18 22.75
CA GLU A 148 -3.35 21.92 21.50
C GLU A 148 -1.86 22.29 21.31
N ASN A 149 -1.30 22.00 20.15
CA ASN A 149 0.07 22.43 19.84
C ASN A 149 0.29 22.65 18.34
N LEU A 150 -0.06 23.86 17.87
CA LEU A 150 0.09 24.26 16.47
C LEU A 150 1.55 24.26 16.00
N VAL A 151 2.51 24.53 16.89
CA VAL A 151 3.94 24.53 16.53
C VAL A 151 4.41 23.12 16.23
N ALA A 152 4.12 22.15 17.09
CA ALA A 152 4.45 20.76 16.86
C ALA A 152 3.67 20.17 15.69
N LEU A 153 2.37 20.50 15.57
CA LEU A 153 1.57 20.08 14.43
C LEU A 153 2.19 20.55 13.11
N LYS A 154 2.60 21.82 13.03
CA LYS A 154 3.29 22.37 11.86
C LYS A 154 4.63 21.68 11.60
N ALA A 155 5.38 21.33 12.65
CA ALA A 155 6.64 20.61 12.52
C ALA A 155 6.47 19.14 12.05
N GLY A 156 5.34 18.50 12.34
CA GLY A 156 5.05 17.12 11.93
C GLY A 156 4.25 16.97 10.64
N LEU A 157 3.58 18.03 10.18
CA LEU A 157 2.89 18.08 8.89
C LEU A 157 3.72 17.63 7.68
N PRO A 158 5.05 17.88 7.59
CA PRO A 158 5.87 17.37 6.49
C PRO A 158 5.75 15.86 6.24
N ASN A 159 5.45 15.05 7.26
CA ASN A 159 5.20 13.62 7.08
C ASN A 159 3.97 13.37 6.17
N LEU A 160 2.83 14.00 6.48
CA LEU A 160 1.61 13.89 5.67
C LEU A 160 1.81 14.48 4.27
N LEU A 161 2.43 15.66 4.20
CA LEU A 161 2.65 16.35 2.93
C LEU A 161 3.53 15.50 1.99
N LYS A 162 4.57 14.83 2.51
CA LYS A 162 5.38 13.91 1.70
C LYS A 162 4.57 12.72 1.18
N HIS A 163 3.66 12.15 1.98
CA HIS A 163 2.77 11.10 1.52
C HIS A 163 1.79 11.59 0.44
N VAL A 164 1.27 12.82 0.58
CA VAL A 164 0.44 13.47 -0.44
C VAL A 164 1.22 13.67 -1.75
N GLU A 165 2.44 14.18 -1.67
CA GLU A 165 3.33 14.33 -2.83
C GLU A 165 3.62 12.99 -3.51
N ASN A 166 3.90 11.94 -2.74
CA ASN A 166 4.15 10.61 -3.30
C ASN A 166 2.97 10.15 -4.16
N ILE A 167 1.74 10.26 -3.65
CA ILE A 167 0.55 9.83 -4.39
C ILE A 167 0.27 10.73 -5.61
N THR A 168 0.26 12.04 -5.41
CA THR A 168 -0.17 12.99 -6.45
C THR A 168 0.91 13.28 -7.49
N GLN A 169 2.19 13.26 -7.11
CA GLN A 169 3.30 13.65 -7.99
C GLN A 169 4.08 12.45 -8.52
N VAL A 170 4.23 11.36 -7.77
CA VAL A 170 4.94 10.16 -8.25
C VAL A 170 3.99 9.24 -8.99
N PHE A 171 2.86 8.89 -8.37
CA PHE A 171 1.89 7.95 -8.96
C PHE A 171 0.82 8.63 -9.83
N LYS A 172 0.75 9.97 -9.79
CA LYS A 172 -0.21 10.79 -10.56
C LYS A 172 -1.68 10.53 -10.25
N LEU A 173 -1.97 9.97 -9.08
CA LEU A 173 -3.32 9.65 -8.65
C LEU A 173 -3.96 10.82 -7.90
N PRO A 174 -5.27 11.08 -8.09
CA PRO A 174 -5.99 12.05 -7.28
C PRO A 174 -6.09 11.54 -5.83
N ALA A 175 -5.96 12.47 -4.88
CA ALA A 175 -5.91 12.13 -3.47
C ALA A 175 -6.76 13.08 -2.62
N VAL A 176 -7.35 12.54 -1.55
CA VAL A 176 -7.96 13.29 -0.46
C VAL A 176 -7.30 12.89 0.85
N VAL A 177 -7.08 13.87 1.74
CA VAL A 177 -6.67 13.59 3.11
C VAL A 177 -7.92 13.42 3.97
N ALA A 178 -7.99 12.31 4.70
CA ALA A 178 -9.02 12.07 5.70
C ALA A 178 -8.43 12.27 7.10
N ILE A 179 -8.89 13.29 7.83
CA ILE A 179 -8.52 13.47 9.24
C ILE A 179 -9.56 12.77 10.10
N ASN A 180 -9.15 11.67 10.74
CA ASN A 180 -9.98 11.02 11.75
C ASN A 180 -10.01 11.92 13.00
N GLU A 181 -11.17 12.49 13.28
CA GLU A 181 -11.35 13.45 14.38
C GLU A 181 -11.30 12.74 15.74
N PHE A 182 -10.57 13.34 16.68
CA PHE A 182 -10.60 12.96 18.09
C PHE A 182 -11.23 14.07 18.95
N PRO A 183 -11.83 13.73 20.12
CA PRO A 183 -12.51 14.70 20.97
C PRO A 183 -11.66 15.89 21.47
N LEU A 184 -10.33 15.75 21.47
CA LEU A 184 -9.40 16.77 21.93
C LEU A 184 -8.77 17.58 20.79
N ASP A 185 -9.07 17.24 19.53
CA ASP A 185 -8.56 18.00 18.39
C ASP A 185 -9.26 19.36 18.37
N THR A 186 -8.49 20.44 18.22
CA THR A 186 -9.09 21.79 18.17
C THR A 186 -9.37 22.24 16.74
N GLN A 187 -10.30 23.17 16.57
CA GLN A 187 -10.60 23.74 15.26
C GLN A 187 -9.37 24.39 14.62
N ALA A 188 -8.52 25.04 15.43
CA ALA A 188 -7.29 25.66 14.96
C ALA A 188 -6.29 24.62 14.40
N GLU A 189 -6.19 23.45 15.05
CA GLU A 189 -5.36 22.35 14.55
C GLU A 189 -5.91 21.79 13.24
N LEU A 190 -7.23 21.57 13.15
CA LEU A 190 -7.86 21.08 11.92
C LEU A 190 -7.72 22.07 10.76
N ASP A 191 -7.85 23.37 11.02
CA ASP A 191 -7.72 24.42 10.02
C ASP A 191 -6.28 24.55 9.52
N LEU A 192 -5.29 24.38 10.38
CA LEU A 192 -3.88 24.34 9.97
C LEU A 192 -3.61 23.17 9.02
N VAL A 193 -4.13 21.97 9.31
CA VAL A 193 -3.97 20.81 8.41
C VAL A 193 -4.62 21.08 7.05
N LYS A 194 -5.83 21.65 7.03
CA LYS A 194 -6.52 22.05 5.80
C LYS A 194 -5.71 23.06 4.99
N GLU A 195 -5.18 24.09 5.64
CA GLU A 195 -4.39 25.13 4.98
C GLU A 195 -3.13 24.55 4.32
N GLU A 196 -2.38 23.71 5.03
CA GLU A 196 -1.14 23.14 4.50
C GLU A 196 -1.40 22.13 3.37
N CYS A 197 -2.44 21.29 3.47
CA CYS A 197 -2.81 20.37 2.38
C CYS A 197 -3.29 21.12 1.12
N LYS A 198 -4.03 22.23 1.31
CA LYS A 198 -4.51 23.08 0.21
C LYS A 198 -3.37 23.69 -0.62
N LYS A 199 -2.20 23.94 -0.02
CA LYS A 199 -1.01 24.42 -0.75
C LYS A 199 -0.49 23.41 -1.78
N LEU A 200 -0.77 22.12 -1.57
CA LEU A 200 -0.50 21.03 -2.52
C LEU A 200 -1.70 20.72 -3.44
N GLY A 201 -2.77 21.51 -3.37
CA GLY A 201 -3.99 21.30 -4.15
C GLY A 201 -4.83 20.11 -3.69
N VAL A 202 -4.63 19.62 -2.45
CA VAL A 202 -5.35 18.47 -1.90
C VAL A 202 -6.33 18.92 -0.82
N ASN A 203 -7.57 18.47 -0.95
CA ASN A 203 -8.62 18.73 0.02
C ASN A 203 -8.48 17.81 1.25
N VAL A 204 -8.99 18.29 2.37
CA VAL A 204 -9.07 17.56 3.63
C VAL A 204 -10.52 17.39 4.02
N ALA A 205 -10.96 16.15 4.18
CA ALA A 205 -12.25 15.79 4.74
C ALA A 205 -12.07 15.36 6.21
N ILE A 206 -12.89 15.93 7.10
CA ILE A 206 -12.94 15.49 8.50
C ILE A 206 -13.84 14.26 8.57
N SER A 207 -13.34 13.19 9.18
CA SER A 207 -14.01 11.90 9.29
C SER A 207 -14.40 11.65 10.75
N GLN A 208 -15.70 11.46 10.97
CA GLN A 208 -16.31 11.14 12.26
C GLN A 208 -16.89 9.72 12.30
N VAL A 209 -16.46 8.85 11.38
CA VAL A 209 -17.04 7.50 11.19
C VAL A 209 -17.00 6.63 12.44
N TRP A 210 -16.03 6.84 13.32
CA TRP A 210 -15.94 6.11 14.58
C TRP A 210 -17.11 6.42 15.54
N ALA A 211 -17.51 7.70 15.63
CA ALA A 211 -18.57 8.14 16.54
C ALA A 211 -19.97 8.13 15.89
N LYS A 212 -20.05 8.33 14.58
CA LYS A 212 -21.31 8.58 13.84
C LYS A 212 -21.61 7.56 12.74
N GLY A 213 -20.83 6.48 12.62
CA GLY A 213 -21.01 5.51 11.54
C GLY A 213 -20.86 6.13 10.16
N GLY A 214 -21.59 5.62 9.17
CA GLY A 214 -21.53 6.07 7.77
C GLY A 214 -21.84 7.56 7.59
N GLU A 215 -22.70 8.15 8.41
CA GLU A 215 -23.01 9.59 8.38
C GLU A 215 -21.74 10.44 8.58
N GLY A 216 -20.87 10.02 9.50
CA GLY A 216 -19.59 10.69 9.79
C GLY A 216 -18.56 10.61 8.67
N GLY A 217 -18.81 9.82 7.61
CA GLY A 217 -17.96 9.67 6.44
C GLY A 217 -18.55 10.27 5.16
N ALA A 218 -19.74 10.86 5.21
CA ALA A 218 -20.47 11.32 4.02
C ALA A 218 -19.70 12.39 3.23
N GLU A 219 -19.05 13.34 3.91
CA GLU A 219 -18.25 14.38 3.25
C GLU A 219 -16.99 13.82 2.60
N LEU A 220 -16.32 12.85 3.24
CA LEU A 220 -15.21 12.13 2.64
C LEU A 220 -15.66 11.36 1.39
N ALA A 221 -16.81 10.67 1.46
CA ALA A 221 -17.36 9.93 0.33
C ALA A 221 -17.69 10.85 -0.86
N LYS A 222 -18.30 12.01 -0.61
CA LYS A 222 -18.56 13.02 -1.66
C LYS A 222 -17.27 13.52 -2.30
N GLU A 223 -16.24 13.78 -1.50
CA GLU A 223 -14.96 14.25 -2.02
C GLU A 223 -14.26 13.17 -2.86
N VAL A 224 -14.32 11.90 -2.45
CA VAL A 224 -13.80 10.77 -3.24
C VAL A 224 -14.52 10.67 -4.58
N ILE A 225 -15.86 10.74 -4.59
CA ILE A 225 -16.64 10.69 -5.84
C ILE A 225 -16.27 11.87 -6.75
N ARG A 226 -16.18 13.09 -6.20
CA ARG A 226 -15.76 14.28 -6.95
C ARG A 226 -14.37 14.10 -7.58
N LEU A 227 -13.41 13.56 -6.83
CA LEU A 227 -12.06 13.29 -7.34
C LEU A 227 -12.07 12.28 -8.48
N ILE A 228 -12.90 11.23 -8.38
CA ILE A 228 -13.05 10.23 -9.43
C ILE A 228 -13.65 10.85 -10.69
N ASP A 229 -14.73 11.62 -10.55
CA ASP A 229 -15.44 12.24 -11.67
C ASP A 229 -14.61 13.30 -12.41
N GLU A 230 -13.74 14.03 -11.70
CA GLU A 230 -12.87 15.07 -12.26
C GLU A 230 -11.51 14.55 -12.74
N SER A 231 -11.14 13.31 -12.39
CA SER A 231 -9.83 12.75 -12.71
C SER A 231 -9.68 12.48 -14.22
N GLU A 232 -8.52 12.83 -14.76
CA GLU A 232 -8.14 12.44 -16.13
C GLU A 232 -7.66 10.97 -16.24
N GLY A 233 -7.70 10.20 -15.14
CA GLY A 233 -7.33 8.78 -15.12
C GLY A 233 -5.84 8.51 -15.32
N LYS A 234 -4.98 9.46 -14.94
CA LYS A 234 -3.52 9.31 -15.00
C LYS A 234 -3.03 8.43 -13.84
N PHE A 235 -2.28 7.38 -14.15
CA PHE A 235 -1.63 6.52 -13.17
C PHE A 235 -0.26 6.10 -13.71
N GLU A 236 0.79 6.38 -12.95
CA GLU A 236 2.16 6.02 -13.26
C GLU A 236 2.77 5.17 -12.15
N TYR A 237 3.79 4.40 -12.49
CA TYR A 237 4.57 3.61 -11.54
C TYR A 237 5.80 4.39 -11.04
N CYS A 238 6.32 4.04 -9.86
CA CYS A 238 7.54 4.68 -9.35
C CYS A 238 8.78 4.33 -10.18
N TYR A 239 8.75 3.22 -10.93
CA TYR A 239 9.85 2.75 -11.77
C TYR A 239 9.38 1.79 -12.87
N ASP A 240 10.16 1.69 -13.94
CA ASP A 240 9.97 0.69 -15.00
C ASP A 240 10.50 -0.69 -14.55
N LEU A 241 9.91 -1.79 -15.04
CA LEU A 241 10.45 -3.13 -14.79
C LEU A 241 11.75 -3.40 -15.54
N ASP A 242 12.05 -2.64 -16.60
CA ASP A 242 13.16 -2.92 -17.48
C ASP A 242 14.51 -2.39 -17.02
N ILE A 243 14.52 -1.49 -16.03
CA ILE A 243 15.76 -0.96 -15.45
C ILE A 243 16.40 -1.97 -14.47
N PRO A 244 17.71 -1.87 -14.20
CA PRO A 244 18.40 -2.72 -13.22
C PRO A 244 17.77 -2.70 -11.81
N ILE A 245 17.90 -3.82 -11.07
CA ILE A 245 17.39 -3.97 -9.69
C ILE A 245 17.85 -2.81 -8.80
N LYS A 246 19.13 -2.42 -8.92
CA LYS A 246 19.73 -1.32 -8.18
C LYS A 246 18.97 0.00 -8.40
N GLU A 247 18.69 0.33 -9.66
CA GLU A 247 18.02 1.57 -10.05
C GLU A 247 16.56 1.59 -9.61
N LYS A 248 15.87 0.43 -9.57
CA LYS A 248 14.53 0.32 -8.99
C LYS A 248 14.52 0.66 -7.50
N ILE A 249 15.49 0.12 -6.75
CA ILE A 249 15.64 0.39 -5.31
C ILE A 249 15.94 1.88 -5.09
N GLU A 250 16.85 2.45 -5.87
CA GLU A 250 17.19 3.89 -5.82
C GLU A 250 15.99 4.78 -6.19
N ALA A 251 15.18 4.38 -7.16
CA ALA A 251 13.96 5.11 -7.53
C ALA A 251 12.96 5.16 -6.36
N ILE A 252 12.71 4.05 -5.68
CA ILE A 252 11.83 4.03 -4.50
C ILE A 252 12.44 4.91 -3.39
N ALA A 253 13.73 4.75 -3.09
CA ALA A 253 14.37 5.48 -2.01
C ALA A 253 14.36 7.00 -2.23
N THR A 254 14.67 7.45 -3.44
CA THR A 254 14.76 8.88 -3.75
C THR A 254 13.39 9.50 -3.97
N ARG A 255 12.49 8.84 -4.73
CA ARG A 255 11.19 9.41 -5.08
C ARG A 255 10.16 9.28 -3.96
N ILE A 256 10.08 8.12 -3.32
CA ILE A 256 9.09 7.83 -2.27
C ILE A 256 9.61 8.24 -0.89
N TYR A 257 10.84 7.85 -0.53
CA TYR A 257 11.35 8.12 0.82
C TYR A 257 12.02 9.49 0.96
N GLY A 258 12.43 10.11 -0.15
CA GLY A 258 13.18 11.37 -0.13
C GLY A 258 14.63 11.19 0.35
N ALA A 259 15.19 9.99 0.21
CA ALA A 259 16.61 9.74 0.50
C ALA A 259 17.50 10.39 -0.57
N ASP A 260 18.72 10.78 -0.21
CA ASP A 260 19.72 11.28 -1.18
C ASP A 260 20.21 10.17 -2.13
N GLY A 261 20.13 8.91 -1.69
CA GLY A 261 20.57 7.74 -2.44
C GLY A 261 20.51 6.47 -1.61
N VAL A 262 21.18 5.42 -2.09
CA VAL A 262 21.23 4.11 -1.42
C VAL A 262 22.66 3.58 -1.40
N ASP A 263 23.14 3.26 -0.21
CA ASP A 263 24.39 2.52 -0.02
C ASP A 263 24.13 1.02 -0.04
N PHE A 264 24.80 0.32 -0.94
CA PHE A 264 24.66 -1.13 -1.09
C PHE A 264 25.84 -1.86 -0.47
N ALA A 265 25.56 -2.68 0.55
CA ALA A 265 26.56 -3.59 1.10
C ALA A 265 27.07 -4.56 0.01
N PRO A 266 28.35 -5.01 0.08
CA PRO A 266 28.92 -5.92 -0.91
C PRO A 266 28.10 -7.21 -1.13
N ALA A 267 27.51 -7.75 -0.06
CA ALA A 267 26.64 -8.93 -0.14
C ALA A 267 25.36 -8.67 -0.95
N ALA A 268 24.76 -7.48 -0.83
CA ALA A 268 23.57 -7.09 -1.59
C ALA A 268 23.89 -6.93 -3.07
N LEU A 269 25.02 -6.31 -3.43
CA LEU A 269 25.47 -6.19 -4.81
C LEU A 269 25.68 -7.57 -5.46
N LYS A 270 26.30 -8.50 -4.73
CA LYS A 270 26.50 -9.88 -5.19
C LYS A 270 25.16 -10.58 -5.41
N GLU A 271 24.20 -10.42 -4.50
CA GLU A 271 22.88 -11.04 -4.64
C GLU A 271 22.08 -10.44 -5.79
N MET A 272 22.12 -9.12 -6.01
CA MET A 272 21.46 -8.49 -7.16
C MET A 272 22.02 -9.01 -8.49
N ALA A 273 23.34 -9.19 -8.58
CA ALA A 273 23.97 -9.78 -9.76
C ALA A 273 23.53 -11.24 -9.97
N ASN A 274 23.46 -12.02 -8.89
CA ASN A 274 22.93 -13.39 -8.92
C ASN A 274 21.47 -13.44 -9.41
N LEU A 275 20.59 -12.62 -8.81
CA LEU A 275 19.18 -12.54 -9.21
C LEU A 275 19.02 -12.13 -10.68
N THR A 276 19.85 -11.21 -11.16
CA THR A 276 19.88 -10.82 -12.58
C THR A 276 20.30 -11.98 -13.48
N ALA A 277 21.36 -12.71 -13.11
CA ALA A 277 21.80 -13.90 -13.86
C ALA A 277 20.74 -15.02 -13.89
N LEU A 278 19.90 -15.09 -12.85
CA LEU A 278 18.76 -16.01 -12.76
C LEU A 278 17.50 -15.50 -13.50
N GLY A 279 17.52 -14.30 -14.08
CA GLY A 279 16.42 -13.72 -14.83
C GLY A 279 15.30 -13.10 -13.96
N PHE A 280 15.60 -12.74 -12.71
CA PHE A 280 14.66 -12.06 -11.81
C PHE A 280 14.77 -10.54 -11.84
N ASP A 281 15.60 -9.97 -12.70
CA ASP A 281 15.80 -8.53 -12.82
C ASP A 281 14.53 -7.79 -13.23
N LYS A 282 13.58 -8.44 -13.92
CA LYS A 282 12.33 -7.83 -14.38
C LYS A 282 11.18 -7.87 -13.37
N VAL A 283 11.38 -8.39 -12.16
CA VAL A 283 10.33 -8.39 -11.13
C VAL A 283 10.24 -7.04 -10.37
N PRO A 284 9.10 -6.71 -9.75
CA PRO A 284 8.99 -5.57 -8.83
C PRO A 284 9.85 -5.74 -7.57
N ILE A 285 10.19 -4.61 -6.94
CA ILE A 285 10.91 -4.56 -5.66
C ILE A 285 9.92 -4.47 -4.51
N CYS A 286 10.23 -5.17 -3.41
CA CYS A 286 9.49 -5.07 -2.15
C CYS A 286 10.44 -4.62 -1.03
N MET A 287 10.40 -3.32 -0.70
CA MET A 287 11.28 -2.75 0.32
C MET A 287 10.91 -3.19 1.73
N ALA A 288 11.84 -3.83 2.44
CA ALA A 288 11.67 -4.16 3.85
C ALA A 288 12.45 -3.17 4.72
N LYS A 289 11.74 -2.19 5.30
CA LYS A 289 12.28 -1.23 6.27
C LYS A 289 11.32 -1.04 7.45
N THR A 290 11.74 -0.23 8.44
CA THR A 290 10.85 0.26 9.51
C THR A 290 9.62 0.97 8.92
N GLN A 291 8.46 0.79 9.52
CA GLN A 291 7.23 1.53 9.19
C GLN A 291 7.11 2.87 9.91
N TYR A 292 8.05 3.17 10.82
CA TYR A 292 8.20 4.43 11.53
C TYR A 292 9.39 5.20 10.98
#